data_AF-A0A3M1SS93-F1
#
_entry.id   AF-A0A3M1SS93-F1
#
_cell.length_a   1.000
_cell.length_b   1.000
_cell.length_c   1.000
_cell.angle_alpha   90.00
_cell.angle_beta   90.00
_cell.angle_gamma   90.00
#
_symmetry.space_group_name_H-M   'P 1'
#
loop_
_entity.id
_entity.type
_entity.pdbx_description
1 polymer ?
#
loop_
_entity_poly.entity_id
_entity_poly.type
_entity_poly.pdbx_seq_one_letter_code
_entity_poly.pdbx_strand_id
1 'polypeptide(L)'
;RVIAATNIDLEKAVEEGRFRRDLFYRLSVFPINLPPLRDRREDIHLLVFHFLEKYKQETGRFVVGISKEALRALTNYDWPGNVRELENAIERAVIIAAGREIRLGDLPENIKNKLPNELKITQLDGKTELYDSLNLSIKFPTTMEEIERKAIEKALELTGGDKLNASKLLKIGRKTLYRKLKQYQSDK
;
A
#
# COMPACT_ATOMS: atom_id res chain seq x y z
N ARG A 1 25.64 -8.44 -33.08
CA ARG A 1 25.42 -7.82 -31.74
C ARG A 1 24.41 -8.68 -31.00
N VAL A 2 24.73 -9.17 -29.81
CA VAL A 2 23.86 -10.06 -29.02
C VAL A 2 23.34 -9.26 -27.83
N ILE A 3 22.04 -9.36 -27.53
CA ILE A 3 21.40 -8.83 -26.33
C ILE A 3 20.68 -10.00 -25.68
N ALA A 4 20.90 -10.21 -24.38
CA ALA A 4 20.27 -11.25 -23.60
C ALA A 4 19.64 -10.65 -22.34
N ALA A 5 18.56 -11.27 -21.85
CA ALA A 5 17.89 -10.89 -20.62
C ALA A 5 17.53 -12.15 -19.84
N THR A 6 17.55 -12.06 -18.51
CA THR A 6 17.26 -13.16 -17.59
C THR A 6 16.61 -12.62 -16.33
N ASN A 7 15.74 -13.42 -15.73
CA ASN A 7 15.15 -13.18 -14.40
C ASN A 7 15.84 -14.00 -13.29
N ILE A 8 16.87 -14.78 -13.66
CA ILE A 8 17.65 -15.61 -12.75
C ILE A 8 19.00 -14.93 -12.52
N ASP A 9 19.45 -14.96 -11.27
CA ASP A 9 20.80 -14.59 -10.87
C ASP A 9 21.82 -15.55 -11.51
N LEU A 10 22.51 -15.07 -12.54
CA LEU A 10 23.47 -15.88 -13.30
C LEU A 10 24.74 -16.19 -12.50
N GLU A 11 25.13 -15.33 -11.55
CA GLU A 11 26.31 -15.57 -10.71
C GLU A 11 26.04 -16.80 -9.82
N LYS A 12 24.89 -16.83 -9.15
CA LYS A 12 24.46 -18.01 -8.37
C LYS A 12 24.30 -19.25 -9.24
N ALA A 13 23.72 -19.11 -10.43
CA ALA A 13 23.57 -20.25 -11.35
C ALA A 13 24.91 -20.83 -11.80
N VAL A 14 25.94 -20.00 -11.92
CA VAL A 14 27.32 -20.42 -12.19
C VAL A 14 27.95 -21.13 -10.99
N GLU A 15 27.76 -20.60 -9.77
CA GLU A 15 28.25 -21.22 -8.54
C GLU A 15 27.65 -22.61 -8.30
N GLU A 16 26.36 -22.77 -8.56
CA GLU A 16 25.64 -24.04 -8.44
C GLU A 16 25.90 -25.01 -9.61
N GLY A 17 26.75 -24.66 -10.58
CA GLY A 17 27.08 -25.49 -11.73
C GLY A 17 25.96 -25.64 -12.77
N ARG A 18 24.84 -24.90 -12.61
CA ARG A 18 23.70 -24.87 -13.53
C ARG A 18 23.93 -24.00 -14.76
N PHE A 19 24.96 -23.15 -14.74
CA PHE A 19 25.32 -22.28 -15.85
C PHE A 19 26.81 -22.29 -16.15
N ARG A 20 27.15 -22.23 -17.44
CA ARG A 20 28.53 -22.27 -17.92
C ARG A 20 29.27 -20.97 -17.62
N ARG A 21 30.39 -21.07 -16.90
CA ARG A 21 31.28 -19.93 -16.57
C ARG A 21 31.73 -19.15 -17.80
N ASP A 22 32.17 -19.84 -18.85
CA ASP A 22 32.70 -19.21 -20.05
C ASP A 22 31.64 -18.41 -20.82
N LEU A 23 30.38 -18.87 -20.80
CA LEU A 23 29.26 -18.15 -21.40
C LEU A 23 28.85 -16.94 -20.55
N PHE A 24 28.87 -17.07 -19.22
CA PHE A 24 28.54 -15.97 -18.30
C PHE A 24 29.42 -14.74 -18.56
N TYR A 25 30.74 -14.92 -18.64
CA TYR A 25 31.67 -13.81 -18.88
C TYR A 25 31.56 -13.20 -20.29
N ARG A 26 31.01 -13.93 -21.27
CA ARG A 26 30.73 -13.40 -22.61
C ARG A 26 29.40 -12.64 -22.70
N LEU A 27 28.43 -12.98 -21.85
CA LEU A 27 27.13 -12.32 -21.82
C LEU A 27 27.14 -11.10 -20.88
N SER A 28 27.79 -11.22 -19.72
CA SER A 28 27.82 -10.19 -18.65
C SER A 28 28.91 -9.14 -18.87
N VAL A 29 29.06 -8.65 -20.11
CA VAL A 29 30.06 -7.61 -20.44
C VAL A 29 29.59 -6.23 -19.97
N PHE A 30 28.29 -5.94 -20.13
CA PHE A 30 27.68 -4.70 -19.66
C PHE A 30 26.29 -5.01 -19.07
N PRO A 31 26.23 -5.40 -17.78
CA PRO A 31 24.97 -5.75 -17.14
C PRO A 31 24.11 -4.51 -16.94
N ILE A 32 22.84 -4.60 -17.35
CA ILE A 32 21.82 -3.59 -17.07
C ILE A 32 20.82 -4.22 -16.11
N ASN A 33 20.81 -3.72 -14.87
CA ASN A 33 19.84 -4.17 -13.88
C ASN A 33 18.53 -3.39 -14.04
N LEU A 34 17.42 -4.10 -14.24
CA LEU A 34 16.11 -3.48 -14.41
C LEU A 34 15.39 -3.42 -13.04
N PRO A 35 15.17 -2.22 -12.46
CA PRO A 35 14.49 -2.12 -11.18
C PRO A 35 13.04 -2.58 -11.28
N PRO A 36 12.50 -3.22 -10.22
CA PRO A 36 11.08 -3.52 -10.14
C PRO A 36 10.24 -2.24 -10.06
N LEU A 37 8.97 -2.30 -10.48
CA LEU A 37 8.09 -1.13 -10.50
C LEU A 37 7.94 -0.44 -9.14
N ARG A 38 8.00 -1.20 -8.03
CA ARG A 38 7.95 -0.65 -6.66
C ARG A 38 9.09 0.29 -6.29
N ASP A 39 10.23 0.22 -6.99
CA ASP A 39 11.40 1.07 -6.76
C ASP A 39 11.37 2.33 -7.66
N ARG A 40 10.37 2.43 -8.54
CA ARG A 40 10.15 3.55 -9.48
C ARG A 40 8.67 3.94 -9.52
N ARG A 41 8.12 4.26 -8.34
CA ARG A 41 6.68 4.50 -8.18
C ARG A 41 6.21 5.74 -8.95
N GLU A 42 7.10 6.68 -9.22
CA GLU A 42 6.82 7.89 -10.00
C GLU A 42 6.37 7.53 -11.43
N ASP A 43 6.88 6.44 -11.99
CA ASP A 43 6.55 5.98 -13.35
C ASP A 43 5.14 5.39 -13.44
N ILE A 44 4.53 4.97 -12.31
CA ILE A 44 3.20 4.34 -12.29
C ILE A 44 2.17 5.27 -12.93
N HIS A 45 2.25 6.58 -12.64
CA HIS A 45 1.33 7.56 -13.21
C HIS A 45 1.40 7.54 -14.74
N LEU A 46 2.61 7.71 -15.30
CA LEU A 46 2.83 7.73 -16.74
C LEU A 46 2.42 6.41 -17.41
N LEU A 47 2.75 5.28 -16.79
CA LEU A 47 2.38 3.95 -17.28
C LEU A 47 0.86 3.75 -17.31
N VAL A 48 0.15 4.21 -16.27
CA VAL A 48 -1.32 4.12 -16.22
C VAL A 48 -1.95 4.88 -17.38
N PHE A 49 -1.53 6.12 -17.64
CA PHE A 49 -2.07 6.91 -18.76
C PHE A 49 -1.69 6.32 -20.12
N HIS A 50 -0.51 5.74 -20.24
CA HIS A 50 -0.10 5.03 -21.45
C HIS A 50 -1.03 3.83 -21.73
N PHE A 51 -1.28 2.98 -20.73
CA PHE A 51 -2.17 1.81 -20.89
C PHE A 51 -3.62 2.21 -21.10
N LEU A 52 -4.10 3.27 -20.43
CA LEU A 52 -5.43 3.83 -20.67
C LEU A 52 -5.62 4.21 -22.14
N GLU A 53 -4.69 4.95 -22.74
CA GLU A 53 -4.80 5.36 -24.14
C GLU A 53 -4.69 4.15 -25.10
N LYS A 54 -3.81 3.18 -24.79
CA LYS A 54 -3.72 1.92 -25.54
C LYS A 54 -5.06 1.18 -25.56
N TYR A 55 -5.63 0.90 -24.39
CA TYR A 55 -6.85 0.09 -24.29
C TYR A 55 -8.13 0.84 -24.69
N LYS A 56 -8.14 2.17 -24.61
CA LYS A 56 -9.20 2.99 -25.21
C LYS A 56 -9.30 2.76 -26.71
N GLN A 57 -8.18 2.65 -27.41
CA GLN A 57 -8.16 2.38 -28.87
C GLN A 57 -8.57 0.94 -29.19
N GLU A 58 -8.13 -0.03 -28.38
CA GLU A 58 -8.40 -1.46 -28.62
C GLU A 58 -9.85 -1.88 -28.27
N THR A 59 -10.44 -1.32 -27.21
CA THR A 59 -11.77 -1.74 -26.72
C THR A 59 -12.93 -0.85 -27.22
N GLY A 60 -12.62 0.32 -27.80
CA GLY A 60 -13.64 1.30 -28.21
C GLY A 60 -14.43 1.93 -27.05
N ARG A 61 -14.01 1.71 -25.80
CA ARG A 61 -14.62 2.31 -24.60
C ARG A 61 -14.11 3.74 -24.41
N PHE A 62 -15.00 4.65 -24.02
CA PHE A 62 -14.67 6.06 -23.75
C PHE A 62 -14.17 6.31 -22.32
N VAL A 63 -13.21 5.51 -21.84
CA VAL A 63 -12.55 5.78 -20.56
C VAL A 63 -11.44 6.81 -20.81
N VAL A 64 -11.56 7.99 -20.22
CA VAL A 64 -10.69 9.15 -20.46
C VAL A 64 -9.77 9.43 -19.28
N GLY A 65 -10.03 8.83 -18.12
CA GLY A 65 -9.24 9.09 -16.93
C GLY A 65 -9.39 8.07 -15.82
N ILE A 66 -8.74 8.37 -14.71
CA ILE A 66 -8.71 7.56 -13.50
C ILE A 66 -8.91 8.49 -12.29
N SER A 67 -9.72 8.04 -11.33
CA SER A 67 -9.97 8.80 -10.11
C SER A 67 -8.70 8.91 -9.26
N LYS A 68 -8.61 9.98 -8.46
CA LYS A 68 -7.46 10.20 -7.57
C LYS A 68 -7.31 9.06 -6.55
N GLU A 69 -8.41 8.47 -6.05
CA GLU A 69 -8.31 7.35 -5.11
C GLU A 69 -7.77 6.08 -5.78
N ALA A 70 -8.22 5.79 -7.00
CA ALA A 70 -7.73 4.65 -7.78
C ALA A 70 -6.24 4.79 -8.10
N LEU A 71 -5.80 5.97 -8.53
CA LEU A 71 -4.39 6.24 -8.81
C LEU A 71 -3.51 6.10 -7.55
N ARG A 72 -3.98 6.57 -6.38
CA ARG A 72 -3.28 6.38 -5.11
C ARG A 72 -3.17 4.90 -4.74
N ALA A 73 -4.24 4.12 -4.92
CA ALA A 73 -4.23 2.69 -4.68
C ALA A 73 -3.16 1.98 -5.53
N LEU A 74 -3.10 2.31 -6.83
CA LEU A 74 -2.10 1.79 -7.75
C LEU A 74 -0.68 2.19 -7.35
N THR A 75 -0.47 3.42 -6.86
CA THR A 75 0.85 3.92 -6.45
C THR A 75 1.36 3.25 -5.16
N ASN A 76 0.44 2.88 -4.25
CA ASN A 76 0.78 2.26 -2.96
C ASN A 76 0.91 0.73 -3.01
N TYR A 77 0.55 0.11 -4.13
CA TYR A 77 0.67 -1.33 -4.32
C TYR A 77 2.11 -1.75 -4.67
N ASP A 78 2.53 -2.94 -4.24
CA ASP A 78 3.93 -3.39 -4.34
C ASP A 78 4.30 -4.00 -5.70
N TRP A 79 3.30 -4.25 -6.56
CA TRP A 79 3.48 -4.79 -7.92
C TRP A 79 4.41 -6.01 -8.02
N PRO A 80 4.08 -7.15 -7.36
CA PRO A 80 4.86 -8.39 -7.47
C PRO A 80 5.02 -8.89 -8.92
N GLY A 81 4.04 -8.66 -9.79
CA GLY A 81 4.12 -8.94 -11.22
C GLY A 81 4.62 -7.77 -12.08
N ASN A 82 5.12 -6.71 -11.46
CA ASN A 82 5.75 -5.54 -12.10
C ASN A 82 4.80 -4.91 -13.15
N VAL A 83 5.35 -4.34 -14.24
CA VAL A 83 4.57 -3.66 -15.28
C VAL A 83 3.48 -4.53 -15.89
N ARG A 84 3.67 -5.85 -16.01
CA ARG A 84 2.64 -6.74 -16.58
C ARG A 84 1.40 -6.85 -15.70
N GLU A 85 1.58 -6.89 -14.39
CA GLU A 85 0.43 -6.88 -13.47
C GLU A 85 -0.31 -5.54 -13.52
N LEU A 86 0.42 -4.43 -13.63
CA LEU A 86 -0.18 -3.11 -13.82
C LEU A 86 -0.98 -3.01 -15.12
N GLU A 87 -0.40 -3.46 -16.23
CA GLU A 87 -1.06 -3.49 -17.54
C GLU A 87 -2.39 -4.28 -17.47
N ASN A 88 -2.35 -5.51 -16.95
CA ASN A 88 -3.53 -6.37 -16.81
C ASN A 88 -4.59 -5.75 -15.88
N ALA A 89 -4.16 -5.07 -14.81
CA ALA A 89 -5.07 -4.41 -13.88
C ALA A 89 -5.81 -3.25 -14.55
N ILE A 90 -5.11 -2.45 -15.36
CA ILE A 90 -5.70 -1.33 -16.10
C ILE A 90 -6.60 -1.83 -17.23
N GLU A 91 -6.18 -2.85 -18.00
CA GLU A 91 -7.00 -3.47 -19.03
C GLU A 91 -8.35 -3.93 -18.46
N ARG A 92 -8.31 -4.71 -17.37
CA ARG A 92 -9.52 -5.19 -16.70
C ARG A 92 -10.38 -4.04 -16.19
N ALA A 93 -9.77 -3.00 -15.62
CA ALA A 93 -10.49 -1.83 -15.13
C ALA A 93 -11.17 -1.05 -16.25
N VAL A 94 -10.57 -0.92 -17.44
CA VAL A 94 -11.19 -0.30 -18.63
C VAL A 94 -12.41 -1.10 -19.11
N ILE A 95 -12.34 -2.44 -19.06
CA ILE A 95 -13.44 -3.32 -19.46
C ILE A 95 -14.62 -3.22 -18.48
N ILE A 96 -14.34 -3.17 -17.17
CA ILE A 96 -15.35 -3.16 -16.10
C ILE A 96 -15.96 -1.77 -15.92
N ALA A 97 -15.19 -0.70 -16.14
CA ALA A 97 -15.61 0.66 -15.88
C ALA A 97 -16.98 0.96 -16.52
N ALA A 98 -17.94 1.35 -15.68
CA ALA A 98 -19.29 1.70 -16.10
C ALA A 98 -19.37 3.10 -16.74
N GLY A 99 -18.33 3.93 -16.56
CA GLY A 99 -18.32 5.33 -16.99
C GLY A 99 -17.04 5.71 -17.74
N ARG A 100 -16.81 7.03 -17.85
CA ARG A 100 -15.64 7.60 -18.53
C ARG A 100 -14.38 7.69 -17.66
N GLU A 101 -14.44 7.22 -16.42
CA GLU A 101 -13.36 7.31 -15.45
C GLU A 101 -13.26 5.99 -14.67
N ILE A 102 -12.04 5.45 -14.54
CA ILE A 102 -11.75 4.30 -13.68
C ILE A 102 -11.83 4.74 -12.22
N ARG A 103 -12.69 4.09 -11.44
CA ARG A 103 -12.82 4.31 -10.00
C ARG A 103 -12.16 3.19 -9.21
N LEU A 104 -11.98 3.41 -7.92
CA LEU A 104 -11.40 2.41 -7.01
C LEU A 104 -12.15 1.06 -7.06
N GLY A 105 -13.47 1.09 -7.25
CA GLY A 105 -14.31 -0.11 -7.35
C GLY A 105 -14.03 -0.96 -8.58
N ASP A 106 -13.47 -0.38 -9.65
CA ASP A 106 -13.20 -1.05 -10.92
C ASP A 106 -11.83 -1.77 -10.92
N LEU A 107 -10.97 -1.45 -9.95
CA LEU A 107 -9.68 -2.10 -9.79
C LEU A 107 -9.82 -3.53 -9.21
N PRO A 108 -8.82 -4.41 -9.40
CA PRO A 108 -8.73 -5.68 -8.69
C PRO A 108 -8.73 -5.57 -7.16
N GLU A 109 -9.38 -6.50 -6.45
CA GLU A 109 -9.51 -6.52 -4.98
C GLU A 109 -8.17 -6.48 -4.22
N ASN A 110 -7.14 -7.13 -4.76
CA ASN A 110 -5.78 -7.12 -4.20
C ASN A 110 -5.16 -5.72 -4.16
N ILE A 111 -5.58 -4.81 -5.03
CA ILE A 111 -5.09 -3.42 -5.09
C ILE A 111 -5.94 -2.51 -4.20
N LYS A 112 -7.25 -2.77 -4.07
CA LYS A 112 -8.18 -1.99 -3.22
C LYS A 112 -7.77 -1.97 -1.75
N ASN A 113 -7.31 -3.11 -1.24
CA ASN A 113 -7.06 -3.33 0.20
C ASN A 113 -5.74 -2.74 0.71
N LYS A 114 -4.94 -2.10 -0.15
CA LYS A 114 -3.65 -1.48 0.19
C LYS A 114 -3.69 0.04 0.30
N LEU A 115 -4.85 0.69 0.13
CA LEU A 115 -4.99 2.04 0.66
C LEU A 115 -4.75 1.94 2.18
N PRO A 116 -3.80 2.71 2.75
CA PRO A 116 -3.93 3.08 4.15
C PRO A 116 -5.36 3.63 4.29
N ASN A 117 -6.07 3.23 5.34
CA ASN A 117 -7.33 3.83 5.73
C ASN A 117 -7.11 5.33 5.98
N GLU A 118 -7.03 6.13 4.92
CA GLU A 118 -6.88 7.57 5.00
C GLU A 118 -8.20 8.21 4.65
N LEU A 119 -8.74 8.85 5.70
CA LEU A 119 -9.62 10.01 5.63
C LEU A 119 -11.08 9.71 5.26
N LYS A 120 -11.77 8.98 6.14
CA LYS A 120 -13.19 9.32 6.38
C LYS A 120 -13.22 10.69 7.07
N ILE A 121 -13.30 11.74 6.28
CA ILE A 121 -13.72 13.07 6.76
C ILE A 121 -15.18 12.90 7.16
N THR A 122 -15.41 12.65 8.45
CA THR A 122 -16.75 12.80 9.01
C THR A 122 -16.85 14.26 9.38
N GLN A 123 -17.54 15.06 8.56
CA GLN A 123 -17.89 16.43 8.92
C GLN A 123 -18.76 16.37 10.18
N LEU A 124 -18.19 16.75 11.31
CA LEU A 124 -18.92 17.09 12.53
C LEU A 124 -18.38 18.44 12.98
N ASP A 125 -19.17 19.47 12.71
CA ASP A 125 -19.14 20.79 13.32
C ASP A 125 -17.79 21.52 13.36
N GLY A 126 -17.37 22.04 12.21
CA GLY A 126 -16.72 23.35 12.12
C GLY A 126 -15.37 23.57 12.83
N LYS A 127 -14.71 22.53 13.33
CA LYS A 127 -13.34 22.60 13.86
C LYS A 127 -12.50 21.47 13.28
N THR A 128 -11.67 21.82 12.30
CA THR A 128 -10.64 20.94 11.76
C THR A 128 -9.55 20.75 12.81
N GLU A 129 -9.72 19.76 13.67
CA GLU A 129 -8.64 19.24 14.50
C GLU A 129 -8.09 17.99 13.82
N LEU A 130 -6.86 18.08 13.29
CA LEU A 130 -6.11 16.94 12.77
C LEU A 130 -5.81 15.99 13.93
N TYR A 131 -6.65 14.96 14.11
CA TYR A 131 -6.26 13.81 14.89
C TYR A 131 -5.60 12.82 13.94
N ASP A 132 -4.28 12.68 14.06
CA ASP A 132 -3.51 11.60 13.44
C ASP A 132 -4.17 10.27 13.85
N SER A 133 -4.85 9.63 12.91
CA SER A 133 -5.66 8.45 13.20
C SER A 133 -4.76 7.35 13.75
N LEU A 134 -5.02 6.91 14.98
CA LEU A 134 -4.31 5.81 15.63
C LEU A 134 -4.23 4.60 14.68
N ASN A 135 -3.08 4.40 14.06
CA ASN A 135 -2.73 3.16 13.36
C ASN A 135 -2.58 2.04 14.40
N LEU A 136 -3.71 1.55 14.92
CA LEU A 136 -3.76 0.44 15.85
C LEU A 136 -3.81 -0.86 15.06
N SER A 137 -2.66 -1.48 14.83
CA SER A 137 -2.59 -2.82 14.24
C SER A 137 -3.10 -3.85 15.26
N ILE A 138 -4.40 -4.13 15.22
CA ILE A 138 -5.03 -5.20 16.02
C ILE A 138 -4.95 -6.51 15.21
N LYS A 139 -4.20 -7.50 15.70
CA LYS A 139 -4.21 -8.88 15.17
C LYS A 139 -5.42 -9.59 15.75
N PHE A 140 -6.24 -10.26 14.96
CA PHE A 140 -7.36 -11.08 15.45
C PHE A 140 -6.98 -12.56 15.44
N PRO A 141 -7.47 -13.37 16.41
CA PRO A 141 -8.36 -13.01 17.52
C PRO A 141 -7.60 -12.40 18.72
N THR A 142 -8.15 -11.34 19.31
CA THR A 142 -7.66 -10.70 20.55
C THR A 142 -8.83 -10.40 21.48
N THR A 143 -8.58 -10.32 22.78
CA THR A 143 -9.62 -9.97 23.75
C THR A 143 -9.95 -8.48 23.72
N MET A 144 -11.15 -8.11 24.17
CA MET A 144 -11.56 -6.70 24.29
C MET A 144 -10.64 -5.93 25.23
N GLU A 145 -10.10 -6.60 26.26
CA GLU A 145 -9.16 -6.02 27.22
C GLU A 145 -7.81 -5.67 26.58
N GLU A 146 -7.31 -6.50 25.67
CA GLU A 146 -6.06 -6.24 24.95
C GLU A 146 -6.18 -5.07 23.96
N ILE A 147 -7.35 -4.94 23.32
CA ILE A 147 -7.65 -3.82 22.44
C ILE A 147 -7.67 -2.52 23.26
N GLU A 148 -8.35 -2.53 24.41
CA GLU A 148 -8.43 -1.39 25.32
C GLU A 148 -7.04 -0.99 25.87
N ARG A 149 -6.22 -1.96 26.27
CA ARG A 149 -4.84 -1.72 26.72
C ARG A 149 -4.01 -1.03 25.66
N LYS A 150 -4.01 -1.55 24.43
CA LYS A 150 -3.24 -0.98 23.30
C LYS A 150 -3.71 0.43 22.96
N ALA A 151 -5.01 0.69 23.02
CA ALA A 151 -5.56 2.03 22.79
C ALA A 151 -5.08 3.04 23.85
N ILE A 152 -5.04 2.63 25.13
CA ILE A 152 -4.55 3.47 26.23
C ILE A 152 -3.05 3.75 26.12
N GLU A 153 -2.24 2.74 25.81
CA GLU A 153 -0.80 2.90 25.61
C GLU A 153 -0.49 3.88 24.47
N LYS A 154 -1.18 3.74 23.32
CA LYS A 154 -0.96 4.63 22.17
C LYS A 154 -1.39 6.07 22.45
N ALA A 155 -2.49 6.26 23.18
CA ALA A 155 -2.95 7.59 23.58
C ALA A 155 -1.96 8.28 24.53
N LEU A 156 -1.29 7.53 25.40
CA LEU A 156 -0.26 8.07 26.29
C LEU A 156 1.03 8.41 25.54
N GLU A 157 1.45 7.58 24.58
CA GLU A 157 2.61 7.85 23.74
C GLU A 157 2.45 9.17 22.98
N LEU A 158 1.29 9.37 22.34
CA LEU A 158 0.99 10.58 21.55
C LEU A 158 0.90 11.85 22.38
N THR A 159 0.50 11.73 23.65
CA THR A 159 0.34 12.86 24.57
C THR A 159 1.57 13.07 25.46
N GLY A 160 2.68 12.37 25.20
CA GLY A 160 3.90 12.48 25.99
C GLY A 160 3.72 12.06 27.46
N GLY A 161 2.74 11.20 27.74
CA GLY A 161 2.39 10.77 29.10
C GLY A 161 1.38 11.68 29.83
N ASP A 162 0.81 12.69 29.16
CA ASP A 162 -0.25 13.51 29.74
C ASP A 162 -1.57 12.74 29.82
N LYS A 163 -1.83 12.20 31.02
CA LYS A 163 -3.03 11.41 31.35
C LYS A 163 -4.34 12.19 31.14
N LEU A 164 -4.32 13.51 31.26
CA LEU A 164 -5.51 14.34 31.07
C LEU A 164 -5.86 14.44 29.58
N ASN A 165 -4.85 14.73 28.75
CA ASN A 165 -5.02 14.78 27.31
C ASN A 165 -5.29 13.39 26.70
N ALA A 166 -4.65 12.33 27.22
CA ALA A 166 -4.95 10.95 26.81
C ALA A 166 -6.41 10.55 27.10
N SER A 167 -6.95 10.95 28.26
CA SER A 167 -8.35 10.66 28.63
C SER A 167 -9.35 11.38 27.73
N LYS A 168 -9.03 12.62 27.33
CA LYS A 168 -9.83 13.40 26.37
C LYS A 168 -9.80 12.76 24.99
N LEU A 169 -8.60 12.34 24.54
CA LEU A 169 -8.39 11.71 23.24
C LEU A 169 -9.17 10.40 23.10
N LEU A 170 -9.20 9.61 24.17
CA LEU A 170 -9.97 8.36 24.24
C LEU A 170 -11.46 8.56 24.58
N LYS A 171 -11.89 9.80 24.85
CA LYS A 171 -13.24 10.15 25.31
C LYS A 171 -13.71 9.35 26.53
N ILE A 172 -12.80 9.06 27.45
CA ILE A 172 -13.09 8.36 28.71
C ILE A 172 -12.87 9.28 29.91
N GLY A 173 -13.61 9.04 30.99
CA GLY A 173 -13.43 9.77 32.24
C GLY A 173 -12.03 9.54 32.84
N ARG A 174 -11.43 10.58 33.42
CA ARG A 174 -10.11 10.50 34.09
C ARG A 174 -10.03 9.32 35.07
N LYS A 175 -11.05 9.13 35.93
CA LYS A 175 -11.09 8.02 36.89
C LYS A 175 -11.02 6.64 36.20
N THR A 176 -11.64 6.49 35.04
CA THR A 176 -11.62 5.25 34.24
C THR A 176 -10.22 4.96 33.72
N LEU A 177 -9.54 5.96 33.16
CA LEU A 177 -8.17 5.84 32.66
C LEU A 177 -7.20 5.45 33.78
N TYR A 178 -7.29 6.09 34.95
CA TYR A 178 -6.45 5.74 36.11
C TYR A 178 -6.72 4.32 36.63
N ARG A 179 -8.00 3.91 36.69
CA ARG A 179 -8.38 2.54 37.09
C ARG A 179 -7.79 1.50 36.15
N LYS A 180 -7.89 1.74 34.84
CA LYS A 180 -7.38 0.85 33.79
C LYS A 180 -5.85 0.77 33.80
N LEU A 181 -5.16 1.90 33.97
CA LEU A 181 -3.70 1.92 34.12
C LEU A 181 -3.23 1.14 35.36
N LYS A 182 -3.94 1.25 36.48
CA LYS A 182 -3.62 0.48 37.68
C LYS A 182 -3.82 -1.03 37.47
N GLN A 183 -4.91 -1.42 36.81
CA GLN A 183 -5.19 -2.81 36.47
C GLN A 183 -4.06 -3.41 35.59
N TYR A 184 -3.65 -2.71 34.54
CA TYR A 184 -2.59 -3.19 33.64
C TYR A 184 -1.17 -3.15 34.23
N GLN A 185 -0.93 -2.33 35.26
CA GLN A 185 0.33 -2.35 36.01
C GLN A 185 0.42 -3.52 37.00
N SER A 186 -0.72 -4.04 37.46
CA SER A 186 -0.78 -5.19 38.37
C SER A 186 -0.77 -6.55 37.65
N ASP A 187 -1.02 -6.56 36.34
CA ASP A 187 -0.94 -7.76 35.47
C ASP A 187 0.46 -7.97 34.84
N LYS A 188 1.50 -7.28 35.36
CA LYS A 188 2.91 -7.42 34.97
C LYS A 188 3.70 -8.16 36.04
#